data_AF-A0A353TFG5-F1
#
_entry.id   AF-A0A353TFG5-F1
#
_cell.length_a   1.000
_cell.length_b   1.000
_cell.length_c   1.000
_cell.angle_alpha   90.00
_cell.angle_beta   90.00
_cell.angle_gamma   90.00
#
_symmetry.space_group_name_H-M   'P 1'
#
loop_
_entity.id
_entity.type
_entity.pdbx_description
1 polymer ?
#
loop_
_entity_poly.entity_id
_entity_poly.type
_entity_poly.pdbx_seq_one_letter_code
_entity_poly.pdbx_strand_id
1 'polypeptide(L)'
;MELEQLKQQWEILHKRLDEQEIINKRLMENAVRQKIDFINSYNLFTSISALILIPFLFIVQKQKNLDGILFYFILICAFLFIGFSVFWSLQFAKKMSVKTKTLELEKFLLKYKRYTYISTIIAYIWSIIIFAWTIVIYYDLFVQYNRLEIAIVAYLATFLLIVFIGTRDIKRLKNLHQSIFDLKEFEKE
;
A
#
# COMPACT_ATOMS: atom_id res chain seq x y z
N MET A 1 -16.65 56.79 -18.47
CA MET A 1 -16.12 56.64 -17.10
C MET A 1 -16.57 55.34 -16.44
N GLU A 2 -17.87 55.03 -16.32
CA GLU A 2 -18.31 53.77 -15.69
C GLU A 2 -17.91 52.51 -16.47
N LEU A 3 -17.96 52.54 -17.81
CA LEU A 3 -17.62 51.40 -18.66
C LEU A 3 -16.12 51.03 -18.63
N GLU A 4 -15.25 52.03 -18.50
CA GLU A 4 -13.80 51.85 -18.38
C GLU A 4 -13.40 51.31 -17.01
N GLN A 5 -14.06 51.78 -15.95
CA GLN A 5 -13.89 51.23 -14.60
C GLN A 5 -14.38 49.78 -14.52
N LEU A 6 -15.51 49.45 -15.16
CA LEU A 6 -16.01 48.07 -15.25
C LEU A 6 -15.05 47.15 -16.04
N LYS A 7 -14.47 47.63 -17.15
CA LYS A 7 -13.43 46.86 -17.89
C LYS A 7 -12.18 46.62 -17.05
N GLN A 8 -11.69 47.63 -16.33
CA GLN A 8 -10.55 47.47 -15.43
C GLN A 8 -10.84 46.50 -14.28
N GLN A 9 -12.02 46.59 -13.67
CA GLN A 9 -12.43 45.64 -12.63
C GLN A 9 -12.54 44.22 -13.17
N TRP A 10 -13.06 44.04 -14.38
CA TRP A 10 -13.16 42.74 -15.04
C TRP A 10 -11.78 42.14 -15.34
N GLU A 11 -10.83 42.92 -15.87
CA GLU A 11 -9.45 42.43 -16.09
C GLU A 11 -8.75 42.03 -14.79
N ILE A 12 -8.91 42.82 -13.72
CA ILE A 12 -8.34 42.50 -12.40
C ILE A 12 -8.96 41.22 -11.85
N LEU A 13 -10.27 41.05 -12.01
CA LEU A 13 -10.98 39.85 -11.55
C LEU A 13 -10.53 38.61 -12.33
N HIS A 14 -10.40 38.73 -13.65
CA HIS A 14 -9.96 37.65 -14.51
C HIS A 14 -8.53 37.21 -14.19
N LYS A 15 -7.62 38.17 -13.99
CA LYS A 15 -6.24 37.90 -13.61
C LYS A 15 -6.12 37.21 -12.24
N ARG A 16 -6.99 37.57 -11.28
CA ARG A 16 -7.07 36.90 -9.98
C ARG A 16 -7.63 35.48 -10.08
N LEU A 17 -8.57 35.25 -10.99
CA LEU A 17 -9.10 33.91 -11.27
C LEU A 17 -7.99 33.02 -11.85
N ASP A 18 -7.24 33.49 -12.85
CA ASP A 18 -6.12 32.75 -13.44
C ASP A 18 -5.04 32.44 -12.39
N GLU A 19 -4.70 33.40 -11.52
CA GLU A 19 -3.75 33.18 -10.43
C GLU A 19 -4.27 32.13 -9.43
N GLN A 20 -5.55 32.18 -9.06
CA GLN A 20 -6.17 31.20 -8.17
C GLN A 20 -6.20 29.79 -8.78
N GLU A 21 -6.44 29.68 -10.09
CA GLU A 21 -6.44 28.41 -10.81
C GLU A 21 -5.05 27.77 -10.80
N ILE A 22 -4.00 28.56 -11.08
CA ILE A 22 -2.60 28.12 -11.01
C ILE A 22 -2.23 27.68 -9.58
N ILE A 23 -2.64 28.43 -8.56
CA ILE A 23 -2.40 28.09 -7.16
C ILE A 23 -3.12 26.79 -6.78
N ASN A 24 -4.38 26.64 -7.15
CA ASN A 24 -5.18 25.43 -6.91
C ASN A 24 -4.54 24.21 -7.57
N LYS A 25 -4.08 24.33 -8.81
CA LYS A 25 -3.35 23.26 -9.50
C LYS A 25 -2.10 22.84 -8.73
N ARG A 26 -1.27 23.79 -8.30
CA ARG A 26 -0.05 23.50 -7.53
C ARG A 26 -0.35 22.84 -6.18
N LEU A 27 -1.37 23.32 -5.47
CA LEU A 27 -1.81 22.72 -4.20
C LEU A 27 -2.25 21.27 -4.40
N MET A 28 -2.99 20.99 -5.47
CA MET A 28 -3.51 19.66 -5.77
C MET A 28 -2.40 18.70 -6.23
N GLU A 29 -1.44 19.17 -7.02
CA GLU A 29 -0.21 18.43 -7.38
C GLU A 29 0.60 18.07 -6.12
N ASN A 30 0.78 19.01 -5.19
CA ASN A 30 1.50 18.78 -3.94
C ASN A 30 0.78 17.76 -3.05
N ALA A 31 -0.54 17.86 -2.93
CA ALA A 31 -1.35 16.89 -2.16
C ALA A 31 -1.23 15.47 -2.73
N VAL A 32 -1.18 15.33 -4.05
CA VAL A 32 -0.98 14.03 -4.71
C VAL A 32 0.43 13.50 -4.47
N ARG A 33 1.47 14.34 -4.62
CA ARG A 33 2.87 13.96 -4.30
C ARG A 33 3.04 13.49 -2.86
N GLN A 34 2.46 14.20 -1.90
CA GLN A 34 2.53 13.82 -0.50
C GLN A 34 1.88 12.44 -0.23
N LYS A 35 0.74 12.15 -0.87
CA LYS A 35 0.09 10.83 -0.77
C LYS A 35 0.95 9.71 -1.38
N ILE A 36 1.62 9.99 -2.49
CA ILE A 36 2.52 9.07 -3.17
C ILE A 36 3.71 8.73 -2.29
N ASP A 37 4.38 9.75 -1.75
CA ASP A 37 5.56 9.57 -0.90
C ASP A 37 5.20 8.77 0.34
N PHE A 38 4.06 9.05 0.95
CA PHE A 38 3.55 8.29 2.07
C PHE A 38 3.35 6.80 1.73
N ILE A 39 2.72 6.48 0.59
CA ILE A 39 2.51 5.09 0.16
C ILE A 39 3.86 4.39 -0.08
N ASN A 40 4.81 5.07 -0.71
CA ASN A 40 6.13 4.52 -0.99
C ASN A 40 6.93 4.27 0.29
N SER A 41 6.97 5.24 1.21
CA SER A 41 7.63 5.09 2.52
C SER A 41 7.00 3.97 3.34
N TYR A 42 5.67 3.84 3.31
CA TYR A 42 4.95 2.76 3.99
C TYR A 42 5.31 1.37 3.44
N ASN A 43 5.38 1.22 2.11
CA ASN A 43 5.78 -0.04 1.48
C ASN A 43 7.24 -0.41 1.80
N LEU A 44 8.14 0.57 1.81
CA LEU A 44 9.53 0.38 2.21
C LEU A 44 9.63 -0.04 3.67
N PHE A 45 8.93 0.63 4.57
CA PHE A 45 8.88 0.27 5.99
C PHE A 45 8.37 -1.17 6.20
N THR A 46 7.30 -1.54 5.50
CA THR A 46 6.74 -2.90 5.54
C THR A 46 7.77 -3.93 5.05
N SER A 47 8.49 -3.62 3.98
CA SER A 47 9.54 -4.50 3.43
C SER A 47 10.73 -4.66 4.39
N ILE A 48 11.15 -3.59 5.07
CA ILE A 48 12.21 -3.62 6.08
C ILE A 48 11.76 -4.47 7.28
N SER A 49 10.51 -4.31 7.74
CA SER A 49 9.97 -5.09 8.85
C SER A 49 9.96 -6.59 8.56
N ALA A 50 9.62 -6.99 7.33
CA ALA A 50 9.68 -8.38 6.89
C ALA A 50 11.12 -8.92 6.88
N LEU A 51 12.11 -8.08 6.58
CA LEU A 51 13.52 -8.44 6.56
C LEU A 51 14.07 -8.71 7.98
N ILE A 52 13.62 -7.94 8.98
CA ILE A 52 13.94 -8.16 10.40
C ILE A 52 13.31 -9.45 10.93
N LEU A 53 12.19 -9.89 10.35
CA LEU A 53 11.51 -11.12 10.72
C LEU A 53 12.32 -12.38 10.35
N ILE A 54 13.20 -12.30 9.33
CA ILE A 54 14.01 -13.43 8.87
C ILE A 54 14.97 -13.93 9.96
N PRO A 55 15.84 -13.10 10.58
CA PRO A 55 16.67 -13.52 11.72
C PRO A 55 15.87 -14.17 12.86
N PHE A 56 14.68 -13.65 13.16
CA PHE A 56 13.82 -14.22 14.20
C PHE A 56 13.38 -15.65 13.84
N LEU A 57 12.96 -15.89 12.60
CA LEU A 57 12.61 -17.24 12.14
C LEU A 57 13.78 -18.22 12.27
N PHE A 58 15.01 -17.79 11.99
CA PHE A 58 16.20 -18.63 12.18
C PHE A 58 16.45 -18.98 13.65
N ILE A 59 16.23 -18.03 14.57
CA ILE A 59 16.37 -18.29 16.02
C ILE A 59 15.34 -19.33 16.47
N VAL A 60 14.09 -19.20 16.04
CA VAL A 60 13.01 -20.15 16.36
C VAL A 60 13.30 -21.54 15.78
N GLN A 61 13.76 -21.61 14.53
CA GLN A 61 14.17 -22.87 13.90
C GLN A 61 15.30 -23.56 14.64
N LYS A 62 16.30 -22.80 15.10
CA LYS A 62 17.45 -23.34 15.86
C LYS A 62 17.04 -23.99 17.17
N GLN A 63 15.95 -23.52 17.79
CA GLN A 63 15.37 -24.12 18.99
C GLN A 63 14.54 -25.39 18.70
N LYS A 64 14.48 -25.85 17.43
CA LYS A 64 13.61 -26.94 16.95
C LYS A 64 12.12 -26.73 17.24
N ASN A 65 11.72 -25.47 17.44
CA ASN A 65 10.34 -25.06 17.68
C ASN A 65 9.57 -24.83 16.38
N LEU A 66 10.23 -24.95 15.22
CA LEU A 66 9.65 -24.81 13.91
C LEU A 66 10.04 -26.02 13.04
N ASP A 67 9.09 -26.51 12.24
CA ASP A 67 9.29 -27.65 11.36
C ASP A 67 10.15 -27.20 10.17
N GLY A 68 11.06 -28.05 9.70
CA GLY A 68 12.00 -27.69 8.64
C GLY A 68 11.30 -27.35 7.32
N ILE A 69 10.25 -28.08 6.95
CA ILE A 69 9.51 -27.83 5.71
C ILE A 69 8.73 -26.52 5.85
N LEU A 70 8.03 -26.32 6.97
CA LEU A 70 7.35 -25.05 7.27
C LEU A 70 8.33 -23.86 7.26
N PHE A 71 9.52 -24.02 7.82
CA PHE A 71 10.56 -22.99 7.85
C PHE A 71 10.96 -22.55 6.45
N TYR A 72 11.39 -23.49 5.60
CA TYR A 72 11.80 -23.17 4.24
C TYR A 72 10.66 -22.59 3.42
N PHE A 73 9.43 -23.08 3.63
CA PHE A 73 8.25 -22.54 2.98
C PHE A 73 8.00 -21.07 3.36
N ILE A 74 7.94 -20.75 4.66
CA ILE A 74 7.75 -19.37 5.15
C ILE A 74 8.87 -18.46 4.63
N LEU A 75 10.11 -18.94 4.64
CA LEU A 75 11.28 -18.21 4.19
C LEU A 75 11.21 -17.87 2.69
N ILE A 76 10.86 -18.84 1.84
CA ILE A 76 10.67 -18.62 0.39
C ILE A 76 9.54 -17.61 0.16
N CYS A 77 8.40 -17.75 0.84
CA CYS A 77 7.29 -16.81 0.73
C CYS A 77 7.70 -15.39 1.15
N ALA A 78 8.47 -15.24 2.23
CA ALA A 78 8.98 -13.96 2.69
C ALA A 78 9.91 -13.31 1.66
N PHE A 79 10.85 -14.07 1.08
CA PHE A 79 11.75 -13.56 0.04
C PHE A 79 11.01 -13.11 -1.22
N LEU A 80 10.05 -13.91 -1.70
CA LEU A 80 9.22 -13.55 -2.85
C LEU A 80 8.41 -12.29 -2.56
N PHE A 81 7.82 -12.18 -1.38
CA PHE A 81 7.06 -11.01 -0.98
C PHE A 81 7.91 -9.74 -0.90
N ILE A 82 9.08 -9.80 -0.26
CA ILE A 82 10.01 -8.67 -0.14
C ILE A 82 10.48 -8.23 -1.53
N GLY A 83 10.98 -9.16 -2.35
CA GLY A 83 11.48 -8.85 -3.69
C GLY A 83 10.41 -8.19 -4.55
N PHE A 84 9.17 -8.70 -4.48
CA PHE A 84 8.05 -8.17 -5.22
C PHE A 84 7.58 -6.80 -4.70
N SER A 85 7.53 -6.62 -3.39
CA SER A 85 7.20 -5.34 -2.74
C SER A 85 8.20 -4.25 -3.13
N VAL A 86 9.50 -4.54 -3.02
CA VAL A 86 10.58 -3.61 -3.38
C VAL A 86 10.52 -3.25 -4.86
N PHE A 87 10.35 -4.24 -5.75
CA PHE A 87 10.22 -4.00 -7.19
C PHE A 87 9.07 -3.02 -7.49
N TRP A 88 7.90 -3.25 -6.91
CA TRP A 88 6.75 -2.37 -7.12
C TRP A 88 6.90 -0.99 -6.49
N SER A 89 7.55 -0.89 -5.32
CA SER A 89 7.85 0.39 -4.68
C SER A 89 8.76 1.25 -5.56
N LEU A 90 9.80 0.65 -6.14
CA LEU A 90 10.72 1.33 -7.06
C LEU A 90 10.01 1.76 -8.35
N GLN A 91 9.17 0.91 -8.93
CA GLN A 91 8.38 1.26 -10.12
C GLN A 91 7.39 2.38 -9.84
N PHE A 92 6.77 2.37 -8.66
CA PHE A 92 5.84 3.41 -8.22
C PHE A 92 6.54 4.75 -8.04
N ALA A 93 7.68 4.77 -7.34
CA ALA A 93 8.51 5.97 -7.16
C ALA A 93 8.99 6.53 -8.50
N LYS A 94 9.46 5.68 -9.42
CA LYS A 94 9.95 6.10 -10.75
C LYS A 94 8.87 6.73 -11.61
N LYS A 95 7.65 6.18 -11.62
CA LYS A 95 6.56 6.69 -12.47
C LYS A 95 5.88 7.93 -11.91
N MET A 96 5.95 8.13 -10.60
CA MET A 96 5.38 9.29 -9.94
C MET A 96 6.33 10.50 -9.90
N SER A 97 7.64 10.31 -10.04
CA SER A 97 8.61 11.41 -10.08
C SER A 97 8.75 12.06 -11.47
N VAL A 98 8.51 11.30 -12.53
CA VAL A 98 8.54 11.80 -13.91
C VAL A 98 7.20 12.51 -14.19
N LYS A 99 7.24 13.68 -14.87
CA LYS A 99 6.05 14.32 -15.50
C LYS A 99 5.53 13.41 -16.64
N THR A 100 5.10 12.22 -16.28
CA THR A 100 4.57 11.21 -17.18
C THR A 100 3.20 11.70 -17.63
N LYS A 101 2.87 11.52 -18.92
CA LYS A 101 1.55 11.90 -19.45
C LYS A 101 0.44 11.35 -18.54
N THR A 102 -0.54 12.17 -18.20
CA THR A 102 -1.63 11.85 -17.27
C THR A 102 -2.33 10.52 -17.60
N LEU A 103 -2.46 10.18 -18.90
CA LEU A 103 -3.02 8.90 -19.36
C LEU A 103 -2.18 7.66 -18.98
N GLU A 104 -0.85 7.75 -19.02
CA GLU A 104 0.05 6.64 -18.68
C GLU A 104 0.11 6.41 -17.18
N LEU A 105 -0.01 7.49 -16.41
CA LEU A 105 -0.10 7.48 -14.96
C LEU A 105 -1.36 6.75 -14.49
N GLU A 106 -2.50 7.07 -15.10
CA GLU A 106 -3.79 6.45 -14.81
C GLU A 106 -3.77 4.93 -15.09
N LYS A 107 -3.27 4.52 -16.26
CA LYS A 107 -3.10 3.09 -16.60
C LYS A 107 -2.18 2.37 -15.62
N PHE A 108 -1.11 3.02 -15.17
CA PHE A 108 -0.22 2.45 -14.17
C PHE A 108 -0.90 2.30 -12.80
N LEU A 109 -1.63 3.32 -12.34
CA LEU A 109 -2.37 3.26 -11.08
C LEU A 109 -3.44 2.17 -11.08
N LEU A 110 -4.15 1.99 -12.19
CA LEU A 110 -5.12 0.90 -12.34
C LEU A 110 -4.45 -0.47 -12.24
N LYS A 111 -3.29 -0.65 -12.90
CA LYS A 111 -2.47 -1.87 -12.78
C LYS A 111 -2.00 -2.09 -11.35
N TYR A 112 -1.50 -1.05 -10.70
CA TYR A 112 -1.01 -1.09 -9.32
C TYR A 112 -2.14 -1.43 -8.34
N LYS A 113 -3.32 -0.83 -8.48
CA LYS A 113 -4.51 -1.12 -7.67
C LYS A 113 -4.95 -2.57 -7.82
N ARG A 114 -5.03 -3.08 -9.06
CA ARG A 114 -5.36 -4.49 -9.33
C ARG A 114 -4.33 -5.41 -8.70
N TYR A 115 -3.05 -5.06 -8.80
CA TYR A 115 -1.97 -5.79 -8.18
C TYR A 115 -2.11 -5.84 -6.65
N THR A 116 -2.24 -4.70 -5.97
CA THR A 116 -2.41 -4.64 -4.51
C THR A 116 -3.63 -5.43 -4.05
N TYR A 117 -4.71 -5.41 -4.82
CA TYR A 117 -5.90 -6.21 -4.53
C TYR A 117 -5.62 -7.72 -4.61
N ILE A 118 -5.02 -8.17 -5.71
CA ILE A 118 -4.68 -9.59 -5.91
C ILE A 118 -3.68 -10.06 -4.86
N SER A 119 -2.63 -9.28 -4.57
CA SER A 119 -1.63 -9.66 -3.56
C SER A 119 -2.24 -9.74 -2.16
N THR A 120 -3.19 -8.85 -1.83
CA THR A 120 -3.93 -8.89 -0.57
C THR A 120 -4.78 -10.16 -0.45
N ILE A 121 -5.50 -10.55 -1.51
CA ILE A 121 -6.28 -11.81 -1.52
C ILE A 121 -5.35 -13.01 -1.35
N ILE A 122 -4.25 -13.05 -2.10
CA ILE A 122 -3.26 -14.12 -2.02
C ILE A 122 -2.69 -14.22 -0.60
N ALA A 123 -2.40 -13.09 0.05
CA ALA A 123 -1.94 -13.06 1.44
C ALA A 123 -2.98 -13.65 2.42
N TYR A 124 -4.27 -13.37 2.22
CA TYR A 124 -5.32 -13.97 3.06
C TYR A 124 -5.40 -15.49 2.90
N ILE A 125 -5.33 -15.99 1.66
CA ILE A 125 -5.35 -17.43 1.38
C ILE A 125 -4.13 -18.10 2.03
N TRP A 126 -2.93 -17.54 1.84
CA TRP A 126 -1.71 -18.09 2.44
C TRP A 126 -1.73 -18.05 3.96
N SER A 127 -2.28 -17.00 4.58
CA SER A 127 -2.45 -16.91 6.03
C SER A 127 -3.29 -18.07 6.57
N ILE A 128 -4.35 -18.46 5.86
CA ILE A 128 -5.23 -19.56 6.27
C ILE A 128 -4.50 -20.91 6.12
N ILE A 129 -3.80 -21.11 5.00
CA ILE A 129 -3.03 -22.33 4.74
C ILE A 129 -1.95 -22.54 5.80
N ILE A 130 -1.15 -21.50 6.09
CA ILE A 130 -0.08 -21.56 7.09
C ILE A 130 -0.66 -21.87 8.48
N PHE A 131 -1.80 -21.27 8.83
CA PHE A 131 -2.45 -21.55 10.10
C PHE A 131 -2.91 -22.99 10.22
N ALA A 132 -3.64 -23.50 9.21
CA ALA A 132 -4.09 -24.89 9.21
C ALA A 132 -2.91 -25.85 9.33
N TRP A 133 -1.83 -25.60 8.58
CA TRP A 133 -0.62 -26.42 8.64
C TRP A 133 0.06 -26.35 10.01
N THR A 134 0.14 -25.17 10.61
CA THR A 134 0.70 -24.98 11.97
C THR A 134 -0.12 -25.71 13.01
N ILE A 135 -1.46 -25.64 12.96
CA ILE A 135 -2.34 -26.37 13.88
C ILE A 135 -2.12 -27.88 13.75
N VAL A 136 -2.02 -28.41 12.53
CA VAL A 136 -1.83 -29.86 12.30
C VAL A 136 -0.49 -30.34 12.87
N ILE A 137 0.61 -29.60 12.66
CA ILE A 137 1.93 -30.02 13.13
C ILE A 137 2.07 -29.90 14.65
N TYR A 138 1.50 -28.86 15.25
CA TYR A 138 1.70 -28.56 16.68
C TYR A 138 0.50 -28.91 17.56
N TYR A 139 -0.47 -29.65 17.03
CA TYR A 139 -1.71 -29.99 17.76
C TYR A 139 -1.42 -30.62 19.13
N ASP A 140 -0.59 -31.67 19.17
CA ASP A 140 -0.27 -32.40 20.39
C ASP A 140 0.40 -31.49 21.43
N LEU A 141 1.30 -30.60 20.99
CA LEU A 141 1.94 -29.61 21.87
C LEU A 141 0.92 -28.60 22.40
N PHE A 142 0.02 -28.10 21.55
CA PHE A 142 -1.00 -27.14 21.98
C PHE A 142 -1.98 -27.75 22.99
N VAL A 143 -2.33 -29.03 22.82
CA VAL A 143 -3.18 -29.77 23.77
C VAL A 143 -2.42 -30.06 25.06
N GLN A 144 -1.19 -30.55 24.99
CA GLN A 144 -0.37 -30.89 26.15
C GLN A 144 -0.17 -29.68 27.08
N TYR A 145 0.08 -28.49 26.53
CA TYR A 145 0.30 -27.27 27.30
C TYR A 145 -0.97 -26.44 27.54
N ASN A 146 -2.15 -26.93 27.11
CA ASN A 146 -3.42 -26.20 27.18
C ASN A 146 -3.35 -24.78 26.56
N ARG A 147 -2.72 -24.66 25.39
CA ARG A 147 -2.48 -23.40 24.67
C ARG A 147 -3.27 -23.26 23.37
N LEU A 148 -4.08 -24.25 23.02
CA LEU A 148 -4.82 -24.29 21.76
C LEU A 148 -5.75 -23.08 21.59
N GLU A 149 -6.50 -22.72 22.62
CA GLU A 149 -7.39 -21.54 22.61
C GLU A 149 -6.61 -20.24 22.37
N ILE A 150 -5.47 -20.10 23.05
CA ILE A 150 -4.61 -18.92 22.93
C ILE A 150 -4.03 -18.82 21.51
N ALA A 151 -3.62 -19.94 20.91
CA ALA A 151 -3.12 -19.98 19.54
C ALA A 151 -4.19 -19.55 18.53
N ILE A 152 -5.43 -20.01 18.69
CA ILE A 152 -6.57 -19.62 17.84
C ILE A 152 -6.86 -18.12 17.98
N VAL A 153 -6.94 -17.61 19.20
CA VAL A 153 -7.21 -16.18 19.46
C VAL A 153 -6.09 -15.31 18.90
N ALA A 154 -4.82 -15.69 19.11
CA ALA A 154 -3.67 -14.98 18.57
C ALA A 154 -3.69 -14.95 17.05
N TYR A 155 -4.02 -16.08 16.40
CA TYR A 155 -4.17 -16.12 14.96
C TYR A 155 -5.29 -15.22 14.46
N LEU A 156 -6.48 -15.29 15.06
CA LEU A 156 -7.62 -14.45 14.67
C LEU A 156 -7.29 -12.96 14.80
N ALA A 157 -6.62 -12.56 15.90
CA ALA A 157 -6.17 -11.19 16.08
C ALA A 157 -5.21 -10.76 14.96
N THR A 158 -4.24 -11.61 14.62
CA THR A 158 -3.27 -11.35 13.55
C THR A 158 -3.94 -11.28 12.18
N PHE A 159 -4.89 -12.18 11.91
CA PHE A 159 -5.66 -12.20 10.66
C PHE A 159 -6.52 -10.94 10.50
N LEU A 160 -7.20 -10.51 11.56
CA LEU A 160 -7.97 -9.26 11.56
C LEU A 160 -7.09 -8.03 11.31
N LEU A 161 -5.88 -8.00 11.87
CA LEU A 161 -4.91 -6.94 11.58
C LEU A 161 -4.50 -6.93 10.11
N ILE A 162 -4.23 -8.09 9.51
CA ILE A 162 -3.90 -8.23 8.09
C ILE A 162 -5.06 -7.71 7.22
N VAL A 163 -6.30 -8.08 7.55
CA VAL A 163 -7.51 -7.61 6.85
C VAL A 163 -7.69 -6.09 7.01
N PHE A 164 -7.48 -5.56 8.21
CA PHE A 164 -7.58 -4.12 8.48
C PHE A 164 -6.54 -3.32 7.66
N ILE A 165 -5.30 -3.80 7.61
CA ILE A 165 -4.24 -3.19 6.81
C ILE A 165 -4.59 -3.23 5.32
N GLY A 166 -4.97 -4.40 4.79
CA GLY A 166 -5.33 -4.57 3.38
C GLY A 166 -6.48 -3.66 2.96
N THR A 167 -7.53 -3.56 3.78
CA THR A 167 -8.66 -2.66 3.49
C THR A 167 -8.26 -1.19 3.53
N ARG A 168 -7.37 -0.78 4.45
CA ARG A 168 -6.86 0.60 4.53
C ARG A 168 -6.02 0.96 3.30
N ASP A 169 -5.18 0.05 2.82
CA ASP A 169 -4.34 0.29 1.66
C ASP A 169 -5.14 0.37 0.36
N ILE A 170 -6.17 -0.46 0.20
CA ILE A 170 -7.12 -0.36 -0.91
C ILE A 170 -7.86 1.00 -0.89
N LYS A 171 -8.32 1.46 0.28
CA LYS A 171 -8.97 2.77 0.43
C LYS A 171 -8.01 3.91 0.06
N ARG A 172 -6.76 3.87 0.52
CA ARG A 172 -5.74 4.87 0.18
C ARG A 172 -5.49 4.93 -1.33
N LEU A 173 -5.39 3.77 -1.99
CA LEU A 173 -5.22 3.71 -3.44
C LEU A 173 -6.43 4.25 -4.20
N LYS A 174 -7.65 3.99 -3.72
CA LYS A 174 -8.87 4.57 -4.29
C LYS A 174 -8.84 6.10 -4.20
N ASN A 175 -8.47 6.64 -3.03
CA ASN A 175 -8.38 8.09 -2.82
C ASN A 175 -7.28 8.74 -3.67
N LEU A 176 -6.13 8.07 -3.85
CA LEU A 176 -5.07 8.55 -4.73
C LEU A 176 -5.51 8.57 -6.20
N HIS A 177 -6.19 7.52 -6.65
CA HIS A 177 -6.71 7.45 -8.01
C HIS A 177 -7.73 8.57 -8.30
N GLN A 178 -8.64 8.84 -7.36
CA GLN A 178 -9.59 9.96 -7.48
C GLN A 178 -8.87 11.30 -7.59
N SER A 179 -7.94 11.61 -6.68
CA SER A 179 -7.21 12.89 -6.73
C SER A 179 -6.41 13.10 -8.03
N ILE A 180 -5.95 12.02 -8.67
CA ILE A 180 -5.27 12.08 -9.97
C ILE A 180 -6.25 12.24 -11.13
N PHE A 181 -7.45 11.67 -11.02
CA PHE A 181 -8.54 11.90 -11.96
C PHE A 181 -9.01 13.36 -11.92
N ASP A 182 -9.25 13.90 -10.73
CA ASP A 182 -9.66 15.30 -10.55
C ASP A 182 -8.60 16.25 -11.14
N LEU A 183 -7.30 15.98 -10.93
CA LEU A 183 -6.19 16.74 -11.54
C LEU A 183 -6.22 16.74 -13.07
N LYS A 184 -6.62 15.63 -13.68
CA LYS A 184 -6.72 15.49 -15.13
C LYS A 184 -7.89 16.27 -15.70
N GLU A 185 -8.96 16.45 -14.94
CA GLU A 185 -10.12 17.24 -15.34
C GLU A 185 -9.77 18.74 -15.39
N PHE A 186 -9.06 19.24 -14.38
CA PHE A 186 -8.49 20.59 -14.35
C PHE A 186 -7.44 20.88 -15.45
N GLU A 187 -6.85 19.87 -16.10
CA GLU A 187 -5.92 20.08 -17.22
C GLU A 187 -6.60 20.14 -18.58
N LYS A 188 -7.91 19.88 -18.65
CA LYS A 188 -8.70 19.88 -19.88
C LYS A 188 -9.61 21.09 -20.03
N GLU A 189 -9.97 21.73 -18.92
CA GLU A 189 -10.58 23.06 -18.90
C GLU A 189 -9.53 24.12 -19.23
#